data_AF-A0A2D6JKU0-F1
#
_entry.id   AF-A0A2D6JKU0-F1
#
_cell.length_a   1.000
_cell.length_b   1.000
_cell.length_c   1.000
_cell.angle_alpha   90.00
_cell.angle_beta   90.00
_cell.angle_gamma   90.00
#
_symmetry.space_group_name_H-M   'P 1'
#
loop_
_entity.id
_entity.type
_entity.pdbx_description
1 polymer ?
#
loop_
_entity_poly.entity_id
_entity_poly.type
_entity_poly.pdbx_seq_one_letter_code
_entity_poly.pdbx_strand_id
1 'polypeptide(L)'
;MKFLVLMLSILFSTQILALSNRSMAALGKEFVSKRDVQIHSILQKMMYQYKSENLDFESVKQDEFLNRELGNYILERVIFLEAKSFGLATVEASLVKREGSKVLGRILKSNFSKLWKELGVETDEYDVFVEQKLRSRKFISIKKEAAQVLVTDREIDQYMQQNKMDKELISQEKLRSRVKQYLGNKQGEKQLREWFELLRNKYQVRVF
;
A
#
# COMPACT_ATOMS: atom_id res chain seq x y z
N MET A 1 -48.12 -6.02 -7.17
CA MET A 1 -46.92 -5.18 -6.93
C MET A 1 -46.17 -5.48 -5.62
N LYS A 2 -46.84 -5.65 -4.46
CA LYS A 2 -46.14 -5.89 -3.17
C LYS A 2 -45.29 -7.19 -3.11
N PHE A 3 -45.71 -8.26 -3.79
CA PHE A 3 -44.95 -9.53 -3.84
C PHE A 3 -43.67 -9.47 -4.70
N LEU A 4 -43.66 -8.64 -5.75
CA LEU A 4 -42.49 -8.50 -6.64
C LEU A 4 -41.35 -7.76 -5.93
N VAL A 5 -41.69 -6.75 -5.11
CA VAL A 5 -40.73 -5.98 -4.31
C VAL A 5 -40.11 -6.84 -3.19
N LEU A 6 -40.90 -7.73 -2.57
CA LEU A 6 -40.41 -8.63 -1.54
C LEU A 6 -39.44 -9.69 -2.11
N MET A 7 -39.75 -10.30 -3.26
CA MET A 7 -38.87 -11.25 -3.94
C MET A 7 -37.56 -10.61 -4.42
N LEU A 8 -37.61 -9.36 -4.90
CA LEU A 8 -36.39 -8.61 -5.27
C LEU A 8 -35.49 -8.37 -4.04
N SER A 9 -36.08 -8.01 -2.89
CA SER A 9 -35.30 -7.77 -1.66
C SER A 9 -34.62 -9.04 -1.11
N ILE A 10 -35.25 -10.20 -1.24
CA ILE A 10 -34.69 -11.48 -0.78
C ILE A 10 -33.54 -11.91 -1.70
N LEU A 11 -33.66 -11.73 -3.02
CA LEU A 11 -32.59 -12.03 -3.98
C LEU A 11 -31.37 -11.10 -3.83
N PHE A 12 -31.57 -9.83 -3.47
CA PHE A 12 -30.45 -8.93 -3.14
C PHE A 12 -29.75 -9.34 -1.84
N SER A 13 -30.49 -9.80 -0.82
CA SER A 13 -29.90 -10.21 0.46
C SER A 13 -29.02 -11.47 0.35
N THR A 14 -29.37 -12.42 -0.52
CA THR A 14 -28.60 -13.67 -0.69
C THR A 14 -27.32 -13.46 -1.50
N GLN A 15 -27.32 -12.55 -2.49
CA GLN A 15 -26.10 -12.21 -3.23
C GLN A 15 -25.06 -11.50 -2.35
N ILE A 16 -25.51 -10.65 -1.41
CA ILE A 16 -24.63 -9.96 -0.46
C ILE A 16 -23.98 -10.97 0.51
N LEU A 17 -24.71 -11.99 0.99
CA LEU A 17 -24.15 -13.07 1.82
C LEU A 17 -23.17 -13.98 1.05
N ALA A 18 -23.44 -14.25 -0.23
CA ALA A 18 -22.53 -15.05 -1.06
C ALA A 18 -21.22 -14.30 -1.38
N LEU A 19 -21.28 -12.97 -1.55
CA LEU A 19 -20.09 -12.13 -1.67
C LEU A 19 -19.31 -12.07 -0.36
N SER A 20 -19.97 -11.96 0.80
CA SER A 20 -19.26 -11.92 2.09
C SER A 20 -18.50 -13.21 2.37
N ASN A 21 -19.05 -14.37 1.99
CA ASN A 21 -18.37 -15.67 2.16
C ASN A 21 -17.15 -15.89 1.24
N ARG A 22 -16.93 -15.01 0.25
CA ARG A 22 -15.73 -15.03 -0.64
C ARG A 22 -14.82 -13.82 -0.43
N SER A 23 -15.21 -12.92 0.46
CA SER A 23 -14.46 -11.70 0.77
C SER A 23 -13.45 -11.97 1.87
N MET A 24 -12.24 -11.46 1.71
CA MET A 24 -11.18 -11.52 2.71
C MET A 24 -11.17 -10.30 3.63
N ALA A 25 -11.68 -9.17 3.15
CA ALA A 25 -11.83 -7.95 3.95
C ALA A 25 -12.93 -7.04 3.39
N ALA A 26 -13.28 -6.02 4.15
CA ALA A 26 -14.12 -4.90 3.75
C ALA A 26 -13.48 -3.57 4.15
N LEU A 27 -13.57 -2.57 3.28
CA LEU A 27 -13.20 -1.18 3.52
C LEU A 27 -14.46 -0.33 3.38
N GLY A 28 -15.14 -0.08 4.50
CA GLY A 28 -16.45 0.58 4.50
C GLY A 28 -17.50 -0.27 3.79
N LYS A 29 -17.83 0.11 2.55
CA LYS A 29 -18.79 -0.60 1.68
C LYS A 29 -18.11 -1.43 0.56
N GLU A 30 -16.81 -1.26 0.35
CA GLU A 30 -16.06 -2.02 -0.64
C GLU A 30 -15.60 -3.36 -0.05
N PHE A 31 -15.77 -4.45 -0.79
CA PHE A 31 -15.29 -5.77 -0.42
C PHE A 31 -13.99 -6.10 -1.16
N VAL A 32 -13.09 -6.79 -0.48
CA VAL A 32 -11.80 -7.25 -1.02
C VAL A 32 -11.85 -8.75 -1.18
N SER A 33 -11.63 -9.22 -2.40
CA SER A 33 -11.57 -10.63 -2.72
C SER A 33 -10.13 -11.16 -2.75
N LYS A 34 -9.98 -12.49 -2.72
CA LYS A 34 -8.69 -13.16 -2.96
C LYS A 34 -8.08 -12.79 -4.31
N ARG A 35 -8.92 -12.58 -5.32
CA ARG A 35 -8.48 -12.18 -6.67
C ARG A 35 -7.80 -10.81 -6.63
N ASP A 36 -8.37 -9.85 -5.90
CA ASP A 36 -7.80 -8.49 -5.77
C ASP A 36 -6.42 -8.52 -5.12
N VAL A 37 -6.29 -9.31 -4.05
CA VAL A 37 -5.02 -9.51 -3.34
C VAL A 37 -3.98 -10.18 -4.24
N GLN A 38 -4.37 -11.18 -5.05
CA GLN A 38 -3.47 -11.84 -5.99
C GLN A 38 -3.00 -10.91 -7.11
N ILE A 39 -3.90 -10.12 -7.70
CA ILE A 39 -3.57 -9.11 -8.71
C ILE A 39 -2.57 -8.11 -8.14
N HIS A 40 -2.87 -7.56 -6.97
CA HIS A 40 -2.01 -6.61 -6.27
C HIS A 40 -0.62 -7.17 -5.96
N SER A 41 -0.54 -8.41 -5.46
CA SER A 41 0.73 -9.07 -5.13
C SER A 41 1.61 -9.27 -6.35
N ILE A 42 1.03 -9.73 -7.47
CA ILE A 42 1.75 -9.88 -8.74
C ILE A 42 2.27 -8.52 -9.22
N LEU A 43 1.41 -7.49 -9.18
CA LEU A 43 1.81 -6.14 -9.57
C LEU A 43 2.92 -5.59 -8.67
N GLN A 44 2.84 -5.78 -7.35
CA GLN A 44 3.87 -5.37 -6.40
C GLN A 44 5.23 -5.98 -6.77
N LYS A 45 5.25 -7.29 -7.00
CA LYS A 45 6.46 -8.05 -7.35
C LYS A 45 7.06 -7.56 -8.68
N MET A 46 6.21 -7.33 -9.68
CA MET A 46 6.68 -6.95 -11.02
C MET A 46 7.07 -5.48 -11.13
N MET A 47 6.40 -4.59 -10.40
CA MET A 47 6.70 -3.16 -10.38
C MET A 47 7.97 -2.85 -9.61
N TYR A 48 8.16 -3.47 -8.44
CA TYR A 48 9.17 -3.04 -7.47
C TYR A 48 10.21 -4.11 -7.11
N GLN A 49 10.24 -5.24 -7.84
CA GLN A 49 11.27 -6.30 -7.72
C GLN A 49 11.59 -6.67 -6.26
N TYR A 50 10.58 -6.89 -5.42
CA TYR A 50 10.73 -7.33 -4.02
C TYR A 50 11.93 -6.71 -3.25
N LYS A 51 12.27 -5.45 -3.50
CA LYS A 51 13.09 -4.59 -2.64
C LYS A 51 12.18 -3.57 -1.97
N SER A 52 11.01 -4.03 -1.53
CA SER A 52 10.31 -3.32 -0.48
C SER A 52 11.24 -3.35 0.71
N GLU A 53 11.66 -2.19 1.21
CA GLU A 53 11.96 -2.04 2.64
C GLU A 53 10.88 -2.86 3.37
N ASN A 54 11.30 -3.94 4.02
CA ASN A 54 10.37 -4.82 4.71
C ASN A 54 9.65 -3.98 5.75
N LEU A 55 8.40 -3.60 5.48
CA LEU A 55 7.41 -3.54 6.54
C LEU A 55 7.08 -5.00 6.82
N ASP A 56 8.03 -5.68 7.47
CA ASP A 56 7.90 -7.06 7.92
C ASP A 56 6.87 -7.03 9.06
N PHE A 57 5.70 -7.59 8.80
CA PHE A 57 4.93 -8.19 9.87
C PHE A 57 5.30 -9.67 9.79
N GLU A 58 6.00 -10.12 10.84
CA GLU A 58 6.81 -11.32 10.95
C GLU A 58 6.31 -12.55 10.17
N SER A 59 7.20 -13.08 9.32
CA SER A 59 7.49 -14.51 9.12
C SER A 59 6.36 -15.46 8.63
N VAL A 60 6.77 -16.59 8.02
CA VAL A 60 6.03 -17.87 8.01
C VAL A 60 4.99 -18.07 6.86
N LYS A 61 4.23 -19.18 6.94
CA LYS A 61 3.76 -20.18 5.96
C LYS A 61 2.66 -19.68 5.01
N GLN A 62 2.18 -20.54 4.11
CA GLN A 62 1.30 -20.21 2.97
C GLN A 62 -0.01 -19.45 3.34
N ASP A 63 -0.54 -19.64 4.55
CA ASP A 63 -1.67 -18.84 5.09
C ASP A 63 -1.23 -17.45 5.60
N GLU A 64 -0.02 -17.29 6.16
CA GLU A 64 0.53 -15.96 6.47
C GLU A 64 0.97 -15.20 5.22
N PHE A 65 1.38 -15.89 4.16
CA PHE A 65 1.61 -15.22 2.88
C PHE A 65 0.35 -14.47 2.46
N LEU A 66 -0.81 -15.13 2.49
CA LEU A 66 -2.06 -14.51 2.09
C LEU A 66 -2.48 -13.39 3.06
N ASN A 67 -2.28 -13.56 4.37
CA ASN A 67 -2.54 -12.50 5.36
C ASN A 67 -1.61 -11.30 5.18
N ARG A 68 -0.34 -11.51 4.84
CA ARG A 68 0.63 -10.46 4.57
C ARG A 68 0.30 -9.70 3.30
N GLU A 69 -0.02 -10.40 2.21
CA GLU A 69 -0.42 -9.76 0.96
C GLU A 69 -1.76 -9.03 1.13
N LEU A 70 -2.70 -9.56 1.92
CA LEU A 70 -3.94 -8.85 2.29
C LEU A 70 -3.64 -7.58 3.07
N GLY A 71 -2.76 -7.64 4.08
CA GLY A 71 -2.33 -6.46 4.83
C GLY A 71 -1.70 -5.39 3.94
N ASN A 72 -0.80 -5.80 3.04
CA ASN A 72 -0.18 -4.92 2.05
C ASN A 72 -1.20 -4.32 1.09
N TYR A 73 -2.18 -5.09 0.64
CA TYR A 73 -3.28 -4.62 -0.18
C TYR A 73 -4.11 -3.57 0.54
N ILE A 74 -4.56 -3.87 1.76
CA ILE A 74 -5.39 -2.96 2.58
C ILE A 74 -4.64 -1.65 2.81
N LEU A 75 -3.37 -1.73 3.21
CA LEU A 75 -2.53 -0.57 3.46
C LEU A 75 -2.45 0.33 2.22
N GLU A 76 -2.10 -0.24 1.07
CA GLU A 76 -2.03 0.51 -0.18
C GLU A 76 -3.40 1.08 -0.56
N ARG A 77 -4.47 0.30 -0.38
CA ARG A 77 -5.82 0.73 -0.75
C ARG A 77 -6.29 1.91 0.10
N VAL A 78 -6.10 1.90 1.41
CA VAL A 78 -6.50 3.04 2.26
C VAL A 78 -5.67 4.29 1.96
N ILE A 79 -4.37 4.15 1.64
CA ILE A 79 -3.51 5.26 1.23
C ILE A 79 -4.00 5.84 -0.11
N PHE A 80 -4.36 4.98 -1.06
CA PHE A 80 -4.90 5.39 -2.34
C PHE A 80 -6.21 6.16 -2.19
N LEU A 81 -7.15 5.64 -1.39
CA LEU A 81 -8.42 6.31 -1.10
C LEU A 81 -8.17 7.67 -0.45
N GLU A 82 -7.19 7.76 0.45
CA GLU A 82 -6.84 9.02 1.11
C GLU A 82 -6.24 10.02 0.13
N ALA A 83 -5.29 9.58 -0.70
CA ALA A 83 -4.70 10.38 -1.76
C ALA A 83 -5.76 10.89 -2.75
N LYS A 84 -6.74 10.05 -3.09
CA LYS A 84 -7.91 10.43 -3.90
C LYS A 84 -8.75 11.50 -3.20
N SER A 85 -9.06 11.32 -1.92
CA SER A 85 -9.90 12.26 -1.17
C SER A 85 -9.32 13.67 -1.08
N PHE A 86 -8.00 13.81 -0.96
CA PHE A 86 -7.34 15.12 -0.91
C PHE A 86 -7.01 15.73 -2.28
N GLY A 87 -7.26 15.01 -3.38
CA GLY A 87 -6.76 15.42 -4.70
C GLY A 87 -5.23 15.48 -4.79
N LEU A 88 -4.51 14.86 -3.85
CA LEU A 88 -3.06 14.84 -3.80
C LEU A 88 -2.49 13.66 -4.59
N ALA A 89 -1.19 13.77 -4.90
CA ALA A 89 -0.43 12.72 -5.55
C ALA A 89 -1.07 12.22 -6.87
N THR A 90 -1.73 13.12 -7.62
CA THR A 90 -2.32 12.77 -8.91
C THR A 90 -1.29 12.16 -9.85
N VAL A 91 -1.75 11.16 -10.61
CA VAL A 91 -0.96 10.41 -11.58
C VAL A 91 -1.64 10.58 -12.92
N GLU A 92 -0.89 11.02 -13.93
CA GLU A 92 -1.43 11.18 -15.28
C GLU A 92 -1.77 9.83 -15.90
N ALA A 93 -2.86 9.76 -16.66
CA ALA A 93 -3.27 8.54 -17.36
C ALA A 93 -2.18 8.02 -18.32
N SER A 94 -1.43 8.93 -18.96
CA SER A 94 -0.28 8.61 -19.81
C SER A 94 0.80 7.83 -19.06
N LEU A 95 1.08 8.22 -17.81
CA LEU A 95 2.04 7.56 -16.94
C LEU A 95 1.53 6.19 -16.49
N VAL A 96 0.24 6.08 -16.14
CA VAL A 96 -0.41 4.80 -15.80
C VAL A 96 -0.25 3.82 -16.96
N LYS A 97 -0.59 4.23 -18.19
CA LYS A 97 -0.44 3.38 -19.38
C LYS A 97 1.00 2.99 -19.65
N ARG A 98 1.93 3.95 -19.61
CA ARG A 98 3.35 3.69 -19.89
C ARG A 98 3.96 2.71 -18.89
N GLU A 99 3.76 2.91 -17.59
CA GLU A 99 4.29 2.01 -16.57
C GLU A 99 3.55 0.68 -16.55
N GLY A 100 2.22 0.70 -16.75
CA GLY A 100 1.40 -0.49 -16.92
C GLY A 100 1.91 -1.39 -18.05
N SER A 101 2.13 -0.87 -19.26
CA SER A 101 2.64 -1.69 -20.38
C SER A 101 3.98 -2.35 -20.08
N LYS A 102 4.90 -1.66 -19.38
CA LYS A 102 6.20 -2.25 -18.95
C LYS A 102 6.00 -3.37 -17.93
N VAL A 103 5.05 -3.23 -17.03
CA VAL A 103 4.77 -4.20 -15.97
C VAL A 103 4.05 -5.41 -16.54
N LEU A 104 3.05 -5.21 -17.40
CA LEU A 104 2.37 -6.28 -18.12
C LEU A 104 3.37 -7.11 -18.94
N GLY A 105 4.29 -6.46 -19.66
CA GLY A 105 5.37 -7.14 -20.37
C GLY A 105 6.26 -8.02 -19.47
N ARG A 106 6.51 -7.59 -18.21
CA ARG A 106 7.22 -8.39 -17.20
C ARG A 106 6.37 -9.55 -16.69
N ILE A 107 5.09 -9.32 -16.38
CA ILE A 107 4.16 -10.36 -15.93
C ILE A 107 4.09 -11.50 -16.94
N LEU A 108 3.87 -11.17 -18.22
CA LEU A 108 3.68 -12.15 -19.29
C LEU A 108 4.93 -13.00 -19.57
N LYS A 109 6.12 -12.48 -19.25
CA LYS A 109 7.42 -13.18 -19.36
C LYS A 109 7.84 -13.89 -18.08
N SER A 110 7.11 -13.71 -16.97
CA SER A 110 7.43 -14.30 -15.66
C SER A 110 6.70 -15.63 -15.44
N ASN A 111 7.07 -16.32 -14.36
CA ASN A 111 6.35 -17.49 -13.85
C ASN A 111 4.90 -17.20 -13.42
N PHE A 112 4.50 -15.93 -13.28
CA PHE A 112 3.12 -15.53 -12.98
C PHE A 112 2.21 -15.46 -14.22
N SER A 113 2.73 -15.64 -15.44
CA SER A 113 1.98 -15.48 -16.69
C SER A 113 0.71 -16.36 -16.75
N LYS A 114 0.79 -17.62 -16.30
CA LYS A 114 -0.37 -18.54 -16.26
C LYS A 114 -1.44 -18.06 -15.29
N LEU A 115 -1.05 -17.81 -14.03
CA LEU A 115 -1.95 -17.31 -12.99
C LEU A 115 -2.58 -15.97 -13.40
N TRP A 116 -1.82 -15.07 -14.01
CA TRP A 116 -2.33 -13.78 -14.48
C TRP A 116 -3.44 -13.93 -15.52
N LYS A 117 -3.30 -14.87 -16.46
CA LYS A 117 -4.34 -15.19 -17.44
C LYS A 117 -5.58 -15.79 -16.78
N GLU A 118 -5.41 -16.65 -15.78
CA GLU A 118 -6.51 -17.25 -15.00
C GLU A 118 -7.28 -16.21 -14.19
N LEU A 119 -6.60 -15.16 -13.70
CA LEU A 119 -7.25 -14.06 -12.98
C LEU A 119 -8.15 -13.21 -13.89
N GLY A 120 -7.99 -13.26 -15.23
CA GLY A 120 -8.86 -12.57 -16.17
C GLY A 120 -8.97 -11.08 -15.90
N VAL A 121 -7.84 -10.40 -15.71
CA VAL A 121 -7.81 -8.95 -15.39
C VAL A 121 -8.13 -8.14 -16.63
N GLU A 122 -9.17 -7.32 -16.57
CA GLU A 122 -9.58 -6.44 -17.68
C GLU A 122 -8.68 -5.19 -17.77
N THR A 123 -8.69 -4.49 -18.91
CA THR A 123 -7.73 -3.39 -19.16
C THR A 123 -8.00 -2.17 -18.29
N ASP A 124 -9.26 -1.81 -18.11
CA ASP A 124 -9.70 -0.73 -17.24
C ASP A 124 -9.46 -1.05 -15.75
N GLU A 125 -9.77 -2.28 -15.35
CA GLU A 125 -9.43 -2.78 -14.02
C GLU A 125 -7.91 -2.73 -13.76
N TYR A 126 -7.13 -3.21 -14.72
CA TYR A 126 -5.67 -3.20 -14.65
C TYR A 126 -5.12 -1.78 -14.43
N ASP A 127 -5.64 -0.79 -15.16
CA ASP A 127 -5.24 0.61 -15.00
C ASP A 127 -5.53 1.12 -13.59
N VAL A 128 -6.67 0.73 -12.99
CA VAL A 128 -7.01 1.12 -11.61
C VAL A 128 -5.99 0.58 -10.61
N PHE A 129 -5.57 -0.68 -10.75
CA PHE A 129 -4.53 -1.24 -9.88
C PHE A 129 -3.16 -0.56 -10.09
N VAL A 130 -2.81 -0.20 -11.33
CA VAL A 130 -1.56 0.53 -11.61
C VAL A 130 -1.62 1.96 -11.08
N GLU A 131 -2.74 2.67 -11.25
CA GLU A 131 -2.98 3.98 -10.65
C GLU A 131 -2.82 3.90 -9.13
N GLN A 132 -3.46 2.90 -8.51
CA GLN A 132 -3.38 2.65 -7.07
C GLN A 132 -1.93 2.55 -6.58
N LYS A 133 -1.10 1.73 -7.26
CA LYS A 133 0.32 1.55 -6.96
C LYS A 133 1.09 2.88 -7.05
N LEU A 134 0.97 3.56 -8.18
CA LEU A 134 1.72 4.78 -8.48
C LEU A 134 1.34 5.92 -7.53
N ARG A 135 0.03 6.11 -7.32
CA ARG A 135 -0.50 7.20 -6.49
C ARG A 135 -0.17 6.99 -5.02
N SER A 136 -0.35 5.76 -4.51
CA SER A 136 -0.03 5.46 -3.11
C SER A 136 1.45 5.68 -2.83
N ARG A 137 2.34 5.23 -3.72
CA ARG A 137 3.78 5.46 -3.58
C ARG A 137 4.15 6.95 -3.60
N LYS A 138 3.57 7.72 -4.53
CA LYS A 138 3.78 9.17 -4.59
C LYS A 138 3.29 9.85 -3.31
N PHE A 139 2.15 9.43 -2.77
CA PHE A 139 1.61 10.01 -1.54
C PHE A 139 2.45 9.68 -0.30
N ILE A 140 2.96 8.45 -0.20
CA ILE A 140 3.91 8.06 0.86
C ILE A 140 5.19 8.90 0.77
N SER A 141 5.73 9.16 -0.44
CA SER A 141 6.92 10.02 -0.60
C SER A 141 6.68 11.41 -0.04
N ILE A 142 5.56 12.04 -0.39
CA ILE A 142 5.16 13.35 0.12
C ILE A 142 5.07 13.35 1.65
N LYS A 143 4.47 12.31 2.24
CA LYS A 143 4.38 12.16 3.71
C LYS A 143 5.74 11.97 4.37
N LYS A 144 6.64 11.17 3.78
CA LYS A 144 8.01 10.96 4.29
C LYS A 144 8.82 12.26 4.23
N GLU A 145 8.76 12.99 3.11
CA GLU A 145 9.44 14.28 2.93
C GLU A 145 8.97 15.31 3.96
N ALA A 146 7.65 15.39 4.20
CA ALA A 146 7.10 16.29 5.22
C ALA A 146 7.61 15.97 6.64
N ALA A 147 7.84 14.69 6.96
CA ALA A 147 8.33 14.29 8.28
C ALA A 147 9.81 14.63 8.51
N GLN A 148 10.66 14.61 7.47
CA GLN A 148 12.07 14.97 7.58
C GLN A 148 12.30 16.44 7.95
N VAL A 149 11.36 17.32 7.62
CA VAL A 149 11.40 18.75 7.96
C VAL A 149 11.26 18.98 9.48
N LEU A 150 10.74 18.00 10.23
CA LEU A 150 10.46 18.15 11.66
C LEU A 150 11.66 17.90 12.58
N VAL A 151 12.77 17.37 12.07
CA VAL A 151 13.96 17.09 12.89
C VAL A 151 14.75 18.38 13.15
N THR A 152 14.86 18.74 14.41
CA THR A 152 15.55 19.94 14.89
C THR A 152 17.06 19.71 15.11
N ASP A 153 17.85 20.78 15.04
CA ASP A 153 19.29 20.71 15.32
C ASP A 153 19.59 20.23 16.74
N ARG A 154 18.71 20.57 17.70
CA ARG A 154 18.80 20.10 19.09
C ARG A 154 18.69 18.58 19.18
N GLU A 155 17.79 17.95 18.43
CA GLU A 155 17.63 16.50 18.42
C GLU A 155 18.85 15.80 17.78
N ILE A 156 19.42 16.41 16.74
CA ILE A 156 20.67 15.92 16.11
C ILE A 156 21.82 15.97 17.11
N ASP A 157 21.96 17.08 17.83
CA ASP A 157 23.01 17.27 18.83
C ASP A 157 22.88 16.29 20.00
N GLN A 158 21.67 16.10 20.52
CA GLN A 158 21.39 15.12 21.57
C GLN A 158 21.73 13.69 21.10
N TYR A 159 21.32 13.32 19.90
CA TYR A 159 21.61 11.99 19.35
C TYR A 159 23.12 11.78 19.18
N MET A 160 23.84 12.77 18.65
CA MET A 160 25.29 12.70 18.47
C MET A 160 26.05 12.59 19.80
N GLN A 161 25.59 13.27 20.86
CA GLN A 161 26.18 13.19 22.20
C GLN A 161 25.96 11.82 22.85
N GLN A 162 24.75 11.26 22.71
CA GLN A 162 24.38 9.98 23.31
C GLN A 162 25.05 8.78 22.63
N ASN A 163 25.24 8.83 21.31
CA ASN A 163 25.71 7.67 20.52
C ASN A 163 27.22 7.68 20.25
N LYS A 164 28.00 8.56 20.90
CA LYS A 164 29.47 8.70 20.82
C LYS A 164 30.08 8.12 19.53
N MET A 165 29.63 8.62 18.37
CA MET A 165 30.11 8.08 17.10
C MET A 165 31.56 8.48 16.89
N ASP A 166 32.43 7.51 16.60
CA ASP A 166 33.86 7.74 16.38
C ASP A 166 34.06 8.79 15.28
N LYS A 167 34.60 9.92 15.69
CA LYS A 167 34.76 11.14 14.88
C LYS A 167 35.91 11.03 13.87
N GLU A 168 36.62 9.91 13.84
CA GLU A 168 37.95 9.83 13.26
C GLU A 168 37.98 9.70 11.72
N LEU A 169 36.85 9.44 11.06
CA LEU A 169 36.84 9.18 9.61
C LEU A 169 35.80 9.98 8.79
N ILE A 170 34.93 10.77 9.43
CA ILE A 170 33.84 11.49 8.74
C ILE A 170 33.80 12.95 9.25
N SER A 171 33.73 13.92 8.34
CA SER A 171 33.54 15.33 8.74
C SER A 171 32.25 15.50 9.53
N GLN A 172 32.28 16.35 10.57
CA GLN A 172 31.11 16.56 11.45
C GLN A 172 29.85 16.96 10.67
N GLU A 173 29.98 17.72 9.60
CA GLU A 173 28.87 18.12 8.73
C GLU A 173 28.20 16.92 8.04
N LYS A 174 29.00 16.00 7.49
CA LYS A 174 28.48 14.75 6.88
C LYS A 174 27.83 13.86 7.93
N LEU A 175 28.36 13.84 9.15
CA LEU A 175 27.80 13.08 10.26
C LEU A 175 26.44 13.65 10.71
N ARG A 176 26.34 14.97 10.88
CA ARG A 176 25.07 15.66 11.20
C ARG A 176 24.01 15.40 10.14
N SER A 177 24.38 15.49 8.86
CA SER A 177 23.45 15.22 7.75
C SER A 177 22.91 13.79 7.77
N ARG A 178 23.77 12.79 8.02
CA ARG A 178 23.35 11.38 8.18
C ARG A 178 22.46 11.16 9.39
N VAL A 179 22.78 11.80 10.52
CA VAL A 179 21.94 11.72 11.73
C VAL A 179 20.58 12.36 11.49
N LYS A 180 20.53 13.53 10.86
CA LYS A 180 19.28 14.19 10.46
C LYS A 180 18.43 13.27 9.59
N GLN A 181 19.03 12.67 8.56
CA GLN A 181 18.34 11.74 7.68
C GLN A 181 17.84 10.50 8.45
N TYR A 182 18.66 9.93 9.33
CA TYR A 182 18.29 8.77 10.14
C TYR A 182 17.12 9.08 11.08
N LEU A 183 17.22 10.17 11.86
CA LEU A 183 16.15 10.61 12.77
C LEU A 183 14.87 10.95 12.01
N GLY A 184 15.00 11.63 10.86
CA GLY A 184 13.87 12.00 10.01
C GLY A 184 13.18 10.77 9.43
N ASN A 185 13.93 9.76 9.01
CA ASN A 185 13.37 8.47 8.58
C ASN A 185 12.67 7.76 9.73
N LYS A 186 13.29 7.69 10.91
CA LYS A 186 12.71 7.04 12.09
C LYS A 186 11.41 7.71 12.55
N GLN A 187 11.38 9.04 12.60
CA GLN A 187 10.19 9.81 12.96
C GLN A 187 9.12 9.69 11.87
N GLY A 188 9.50 9.78 10.59
CA GLY A 188 8.59 9.59 9.47
C GLY A 188 7.94 8.23 9.45
N GLU A 189 8.68 7.16 9.72
CA GLU A 189 8.10 5.82 9.86
C GLU A 189 7.11 5.71 11.03
N LYS A 190 7.43 6.31 12.19
CA LYS A 190 6.52 6.34 13.33
C LYS A 190 5.21 7.06 12.98
N GLN A 191 5.30 8.25 12.39
CA GLN A 191 4.14 9.03 11.97
C GLN A 191 3.32 8.31 10.89
N LEU A 192 3.98 7.63 9.95
CA LEU A 192 3.30 6.83 8.94
C LEU A 192 2.53 5.68 9.59
N ARG A 193 3.12 4.95 10.54
CA ARG A 193 2.43 3.88 11.29
C ARG A 193 1.20 4.39 12.02
N GLU A 194 1.33 5.49 12.77
CA GLU A 194 0.20 6.12 13.48
C GLU A 194 -0.88 6.58 12.50
N TRP A 195 -0.49 7.21 11.39
CA TRP A 195 -1.40 7.65 10.34
C TRP A 195 -2.14 6.47 9.70
N PHE A 196 -1.48 5.34 9.47
CA PHE A 196 -2.11 4.14 8.91
C PHE A 196 -3.20 3.59 9.82
N GLU A 197 -3.00 3.57 11.14
CA GLU A 197 -4.04 3.15 12.07
C GLU A 197 -5.25 4.09 12.05
N LEU A 198 -5.01 5.41 11.90
CA LEU A 198 -6.10 6.37 11.68
C LEU A 198 -6.85 6.10 10.37
N LEU A 199 -6.14 5.77 9.29
CA LEU A 199 -6.76 5.42 8.01
C LEU A 199 -7.59 4.14 8.10
N ARG A 200 -7.09 3.10 8.78
CA ARG A 200 -7.84 1.85 8.98
C ARG A 200 -9.18 2.10 9.67
N ASN A 201 -9.18 2.98 10.68
CA ASN A 201 -10.40 3.40 11.36
C ASN A 201 -11.31 4.24 10.46
N LYS A 202 -10.76 5.25 9.76
CA LYS A 202 -11.49 6.12 8.83
C LYS A 202 -12.21 5.32 7.74
N TYR A 203 -11.53 4.32 7.18
CA TYR A 203 -12.06 3.46 6.13
C TYR A 203 -12.73 2.19 6.66
N GLN A 204 -12.97 2.08 7.97
CA GLN A 204 -13.72 0.99 8.61
C GLN A 204 -13.25 -0.41 8.15
N VAL A 205 -11.93 -0.60 8.15
CA VAL A 205 -11.30 -1.86 7.70
C VAL A 205 -11.76 -3.01 8.60
N ARG A 206 -12.31 -4.05 7.98
CA ARG A 206 -12.70 -5.31 8.63
C ARG A 206 -12.08 -6.47 7.86
N VAL A 207 -11.37 -7.37 8.53
CA VAL A 207 -10.79 -8.59 7.96
C VAL A 207 -11.67 -9.77 8.40
N PHE A 208 -11.91 -10.73 7.51
CA PHE A 208 -12.79 -11.88 7.72
C PHE A 208 -12.02 -13.20 7.74
#